data_AF-A0A2N9Y130-F1
#
_entry.id   AF-A0A2N9Y130-F1
#
_cell.length_a   1.000
_cell.length_b   1.000
_cell.length_c   1.000
_cell.angle_alpha   90.00
_cell.angle_beta   90.00
_cell.angle_gamma   90.00
#
_symmetry.space_group_name_H-M   'P 1'
#
loop_
_entity.id
_entity.type
_entity.pdbx_description
1 polymer ?
#
loop_
_entity_poly.entity_id
_entity_poly.type
_entity_poly.pdbx_seq_one_letter_code
_entity_poly.pdbx_strand_id
1 'polypeptide(L)'
;MLKINKDKALTLIKDLYLSQDLANHAKDQVADLKSMFADIKNILGKEELEKVLNSKEFLRKNKKNKRVQEAIKFALEQDEDR
;
A
#
# COMPACT_ATOMS: atom_id res chain seq x y z
N MET A 1 21.05 13.11 -1.49
CA MET A 1 19.70 12.86 -2.04
C MET A 1 19.51 11.37 -2.17
N LEU A 2 18.71 10.76 -1.29
CA LEU A 2 18.30 9.37 -1.44
C LEU A 2 17.55 9.28 -2.78
N LYS A 3 18.20 8.74 -3.82
CA LYS A 3 17.47 8.14 -4.94
C LYS A 3 16.69 7.00 -4.32
N ILE A 4 15.47 7.29 -3.86
CA ILE A 4 14.63 6.27 -3.28
C ILE A 4 14.31 5.31 -4.42
N ASN A 5 14.85 4.10 -4.33
CA ASN A 5 14.83 3.16 -5.42
C ASN A 5 13.40 2.64 -5.57
N LYS A 6 12.69 3.11 -6.61
CA LYS A 6 11.33 2.68 -6.93
C LYS A 6 11.22 1.16 -6.97
N ASP A 7 12.24 0.46 -7.45
CA ASP A 7 12.26 -1.01 -7.49
C ASP A 7 12.24 -1.62 -6.08
N LYS A 8 12.90 -0.99 -5.11
CA LYS A 8 12.85 -1.45 -3.71
C LYS A 8 11.48 -1.22 -3.10
N ALA A 9 10.85 -0.08 -3.36
CA ALA A 9 9.48 0.18 -2.89
C ALA A 9 8.48 -0.78 -3.54
N LEU A 10 8.64 -1.08 -4.82
CA LEU A 10 7.83 -2.04 -5.56
C LEU A 10 8.03 -3.48 -5.03
N THR A 11 9.27 -3.85 -4.73
CA THR A 11 9.60 -5.16 -4.12
C THR A 11 8.97 -5.26 -2.73
N LEU A 12 9.10 -4.21 -1.92
CA LEU A 12 8.57 -4.17 -0.57
C LEU A 12 7.05 -4.38 -0.54
N ILE A 13 6.30 -3.65 -1.37
CA ILE A 13 4.83 -3.79 -1.42
C ILE A 13 4.40 -5.17 -1.95
N LYS A 14 5.13 -5.71 -2.93
CA LYS A 14 4.84 -7.04 -3.49
C LYS A 14 5.10 -8.14 -2.45
N ASP A 15 6.26 -8.13 -1.82
CA ASP A 15 6.72 -9.18 -0.91
C ASP A 15 6.02 -9.14 0.45
N LEU A 16 5.79 -7.95 1.01
CA LEU A 16 5.21 -7.82 2.34
C LEU A 16 3.68 -7.75 2.35
N TYR A 17 3.07 -7.44 1.21
CA TYR A 17 1.68 -6.97 1.25
C TYR A 17 0.77 -7.57 0.19
N LEU A 18 1.21 -7.64 -1.06
CA LEU A 18 0.36 -8.21 -2.12
C LEU A 18 0.19 -9.72 -1.92
N SER A 19 1.26 -10.41 -1.54
CA SER A 19 1.30 -11.87 -1.41
C SER A 19 0.73 -12.42 -0.08
N GLN A 20 0.56 -11.58 0.94
CA GLN A 20 0.17 -12.01 2.29
C GLN A 20 -1.34 -12.00 2.54
N ASP A 21 -1.84 -12.82 3.47
CA ASP A 21 -3.25 -12.85 3.88
C ASP A 21 -3.55 -11.86 5.00
N LEU A 22 -3.54 -10.58 4.66
CA LEU A 22 -3.73 -9.48 5.61
C LEU A 22 -5.13 -9.47 6.24
N ALA A 23 -6.10 -10.16 5.63
CA ALA A 23 -7.44 -10.29 6.19
C ALA A 23 -7.46 -11.14 7.48
N ASN A 24 -6.51 -12.06 7.64
CA ASN A 24 -6.43 -13.00 8.75
C ASN A 24 -5.23 -12.77 9.68
N HIS A 25 -4.43 -11.72 9.44
CA HIS A 25 -3.29 -11.36 10.29
C HIS A 25 -3.66 -10.48 11.50
N ALA A 26 -2.77 -10.45 12.50
CA ALA A 26 -2.95 -9.72 13.75
C ALA A 26 -3.08 -8.20 13.52
N LYS A 27 -3.76 -7.53 14.47
CA LYS A 27 -4.13 -6.10 14.44
C LYS A 27 -2.99 -5.15 14.05
N ASP A 28 -1.76 -5.49 14.44
CA ASP A 28 -0.59 -4.61 14.36
C ASP A 28 -0.01 -4.51 12.95
N GLN A 29 0.04 -5.62 12.18
CA GLN A 29 0.49 -5.58 10.78
C GLN A 29 -0.42 -4.72 9.89
N VAL A 30 -1.67 -4.53 10.30
CA VAL A 30 -2.66 -3.73 9.57
C VAL A 30 -2.64 -2.26 10.01
N ALA A 31 -2.11 -1.96 11.20
CA ALA A 31 -2.01 -0.60 11.73
C ALA A 31 -0.94 0.23 11.00
N ASP A 32 0.16 -0.40 10.60
CA ASP A 32 1.29 0.26 9.95
C ASP A 32 1.07 0.58 8.46
N LEU A 33 -0.05 0.12 7.89
CA LEU A 33 -0.33 0.21 6.46
C LEU A 33 -0.58 1.62 5.96
N LYS A 34 -1.15 2.48 6.82
CA LYS A 34 -1.36 3.89 6.49
C LYS A 34 -0.04 4.58 6.20
N SER A 35 0.90 4.48 7.13
CA SER A 35 2.25 5.05 7.01
C SER A 35 3.00 4.41 5.85
N MET A 36 2.95 3.09 5.73
CA MET A 36 3.66 2.36 4.68
C MET A 36 3.16 2.74 3.27
N PHE A 37 1.84 2.81 3.06
CA PHE A 37 1.30 3.22 1.76
C PHE A 37 1.58 4.69 1.46
N ALA A 38 1.57 5.57 2.46
CA ALA A 38 1.96 6.96 2.27
C ALA A 38 3.44 7.06 1.85
N ASP A 39 4.34 6.32 2.52
CA ASP A 39 5.76 6.27 2.17
C ASP A 39 5.97 5.72 0.76
N ILE A 40 5.30 4.62 0.41
CA ILE A 40 5.37 4.05 -0.94
C ILE A 40 4.81 5.02 -1.98
N LYS A 41 3.71 5.72 -1.69
CA LYS A 41 3.17 6.77 -2.56
C LYS A 41 4.19 7.87 -2.80
N ASN A 42 4.87 8.33 -1.75
CA ASN A 42 5.89 9.38 -1.86
C ASN A 42 7.07 8.97 -2.74
N ILE A 43 7.31 7.65 -2.90
CA ILE A 43 8.40 7.09 -3.71
C ILE A 43 7.95 6.83 -5.16
N LEU A 44 6.81 6.15 -5.32
CA LEU A 44 6.33 5.68 -6.61
C LEU A 44 5.50 6.74 -7.35
N GLY A 45 4.81 7.59 -6.60
CA GLY A 45 3.72 8.45 -7.08
C GLY A 45 2.35 7.79 -6.94
N LYS A 46 1.29 8.60 -6.91
CA LYS A 46 -0.11 8.16 -6.76
C LYS A 46 -0.53 7.17 -7.84
N GLU A 47 -0.32 7.51 -9.11
CA GLU A 47 -0.71 6.66 -10.25
C GLU A 47 -0.08 5.27 -10.21
N GLU A 48 1.20 5.19 -9.85
CA GLU A 48 1.92 3.92 -9.84
C GLU A 48 1.51 3.05 -8.65
N LEU A 49 1.27 3.67 -7.48
CA LEU A 49 0.68 2.98 -6.34
C LEU A 49 -0.72 2.42 -6.69
N GLU A 50 -1.57 3.19 -7.37
CA GLU A 50 -2.89 2.73 -7.82
C GLU A 50 -2.81 1.51 -8.74
N LYS A 51 -1.86 1.47 -9.69
CA LYS A 51 -1.64 0.29 -10.54
C LYS A 51 -1.26 -0.93 -9.71
N VAL A 52 -0.36 -0.76 -8.75
CA VAL A 52 0.08 -1.85 -7.86
C VAL A 52 -1.09 -2.38 -7.03
N LEU A 53 -1.90 -1.50 -6.44
CA LEU A 53 -3.09 -1.87 -5.67
C LEU A 53 -4.21 -2.47 -6.56
N ASN A 54 -4.22 -2.19 -7.85
CA ASN A 54 -5.15 -2.81 -8.80
C ASN A 54 -4.61 -4.09 -9.45
N SER A 55 -3.37 -4.47 -9.17
CA SER A 55 -2.75 -5.68 -9.71
C SER A 55 -3.45 -6.97 -9.25
N LYS A 56 -3.24 -8.04 -10.03
CA LYS A 56 -3.70 -9.41 -9.70
C LYS A 56 -2.95 -10.02 -8.52
N GLU A 57 -1.75 -9.53 -8.24
CA GLU A 57 -0.93 -9.97 -7.10
C GLU A 57 -1.60 -9.55 -5.80
N PHE A 58 -2.36 -8.44 -5.77
CA PHE A 58 -3.06 -8.04 -4.56
C PHE A 58 -4.31 -8.89 -4.32
N LEU A 59 -4.27 -9.74 -3.29
CA LEU A 59 -5.36 -10.66 -2.97
C LEU A 59 -6.69 -9.94 -2.77
N ARG A 60 -7.72 -10.40 -3.48
CA ARG A 60 -9.08 -9.83 -3.44
C ARG A 60 -9.68 -9.78 -2.03
N LYS A 61 -9.31 -10.71 -1.15
CA LYS A 61 -9.74 -10.72 0.26
C LYS A 61 -9.18 -9.55 1.06
N ASN A 62 -7.95 -9.14 0.79
CA ASN A 62 -7.33 -7.98 1.45
C ASN A 62 -8.02 -6.68 1.01
N LYS A 63 -8.39 -6.56 -0.27
CA LYS A 63 -9.18 -5.42 -0.77
C LYS A 63 -10.55 -5.27 -0.12
N LYS A 64 -11.09 -6.33 0.50
CA LYS A 64 -12.36 -6.32 1.24
C LYS A 64 -12.18 -6.06 2.74
N ASN A 65 -10.95 -6.04 3.24
CA ASN A 65 -10.69 -5.75 4.65
C ASN A 65 -10.85 -4.24 4.89
N LYS A 66 -11.69 -3.86 5.86
CA LYS A 66 -12.01 -2.44 6.15
C LYS A 66 -10.78 -1.60 6.45
N ARG A 67 -9.83 -2.11 7.24
CA ARG A 67 -8.63 -1.35 7.60
C ARG A 67 -7.67 -1.18 6.43
N VAL A 68 -7.59 -2.18 5.56
CA VAL A 68 -6.84 -2.09 4.31
C VAL A 68 -7.44 -1.01 3.40
N GLN A 69 -8.77 -0.97 3.28
CA GLN A 69 -9.46 0.09 2.53
C GLN A 69 -9.21 1.47 3.13
N GLU A 70 -9.27 1.62 4.46
CA GLU A 70 -8.93 2.87 5.14
C GLU A 70 -7.48 3.30 4.90
N ALA A 71 -6.54 2.35 4.88
CA ALA A 71 -5.14 2.65 4.62
C ALA A 71 -4.90 3.10 3.18
N ILE A 72 -5.53 2.43 2.21
CA ILE A 72 -5.48 2.82 0.80
C ILE A 72 -6.09 4.22 0.61
N LYS A 73 -7.28 4.43 1.18
CA LYS A 73 -7.99 5.71 1.13
C LYS A 73 -7.11 6.83 1.69
N PHE A 74 -6.56 6.65 2.88
CA PHE A 74 -5.65 7.61 3.50
C PHE A 74 -4.45 7.95 2.61
N ALA A 75 -3.80 6.95 2.02
CA ALA A 75 -2.64 7.20 1.16
C ALA A 75 -3.04 7.96 -0.11
N LEU A 76 -4.11 7.57 -0.79
CA LEU A 76 -4.51 8.13 -2.10
C LEU A 76 -5.22 9.49 -2.01
N GLU A 77 -5.94 9.77 -0.91
CA GLU A 77 -6.68 11.02 -0.72
C GLU A 77 -5.86 12.12 -0.04
N GLN A 78 -4.70 11.80 0.57
CA GLN A 78 -3.84 12.80 1.23
C GLN A 78 -3.33 13.94 0.31
N ASP A 79 -3.58 13.90 -1.00
CA ASP A 79 -3.18 14.94 -1.96
C ASP A 79 -4.35 15.81 -2.46
N GLU A 80 -5.60 15.59 -2.02
CA GLU A 80 -6.77 16.37 -2.49
C GLU A 80 -6.99 17.71 -1.74
N ASP A 81 -6.21 18.02 -0.70
CA ASP A 81 -6.33 19.24 0.11
C ASP A 81 -5.32 20.36 -0.27
N ARG A 82 -4.98 20.55 -1.55
CA ARG A 82 -4.18 21.71 -2.00
C ARG A 82 -4.72 22.41 -3.24
#